data_AF-A0A0R2X677-F1
#
_entry.id   AF-A0A0R2X677-F1
#
_cell.length_a   1.000
_cell.length_b   1.000
_cell.length_c   1.000
_cell.angle_alpha   90.00
_cell.angle_beta   90.00
_cell.angle_gamma   90.00
#
_symmetry.space_group_name_H-M   'P 1'
#
loop_
_entity.id
_entity.type
_entity.pdbx_description
1 polymer ?
#
loop_
_entity_poly.entity_id
_entity_poly.type
_entity_poly.pdbx_seq_one_letter_code
_entity_poly.pdbx_strand_id
1 'polypeptide(L)'
;MLSPLLNLGLLTPLECIQGAEKAYRDGKAPLNSVEGFIRQILGWREFIHGIYWLKMPEYREVNFLGADRPLPKWAYTGETEMRCVSQAIHGAVDHAYNHHIQRLMVLGNYFLLGGYEPKAVLRWYTEMYLDAYDWVMVPNVLGMILFADGGFFATKPYAAGAAYQDKMGNHCASCRFDPKKKDGPDACPFHSLYWNFFGQHAKLFGKNPRIGMMVKIWEKKPSAEQKEIRQRAQRFLDAQ
;
A
#
# COMPACT_ATOMS: atom_id res chain seq x y z
N MET A 1 -2.04 -15.96 -12.62
CA MET A 1 -1.12 -14.80 -12.57
C MET A 1 -0.91 -14.34 -14.01
N LEU A 2 -1.36 -13.14 -14.40
CA LEU A 2 -1.40 -12.72 -15.82
C LEU A 2 -0.66 -11.42 -16.12
N SER A 3 -0.34 -10.61 -15.09
CA SER A 3 0.21 -9.27 -15.27
C SER A 3 1.56 -9.21 -16.00
N PRO A 4 2.53 -10.15 -15.81
CA PRO A 4 3.75 -10.14 -16.62
C PRO A 4 3.45 -10.38 -18.11
N LEU A 5 2.56 -11.32 -18.44
CA LEU A 5 2.18 -11.64 -19.81
C LEU A 5 1.47 -10.46 -20.50
N LEU A 6 0.56 -9.79 -19.77
CA LEU A 6 -0.14 -8.58 -20.22
C LEU A 6 0.75 -7.36 -20.41
N ASN A 7 1.88 -7.28 -19.69
CA ASN A 7 2.80 -6.15 -19.77
C ASN A 7 3.96 -6.40 -20.74
N LEU A 8 4.30 -7.66 -21.01
CA LEU A 8 5.20 -8.10 -22.08
C LEU A 8 4.53 -8.20 -23.47
N GLY A 9 3.20 -8.09 -23.55
CA GLY A 9 2.45 -8.27 -24.80
C GLY A 9 2.27 -9.72 -25.25
N LEU A 10 2.58 -10.69 -24.39
CA LEU A 10 2.30 -12.12 -24.61
C LEU A 10 0.82 -12.46 -24.44
N LEU A 11 0.07 -11.62 -23.72
CA LEU A 11 -1.39 -11.59 -23.74
C LEU A 11 -1.87 -10.16 -24.01
N THR A 12 -2.98 -10.01 -24.73
CA THR A 12 -3.65 -8.71 -24.90
C THR A 12 -4.66 -8.43 -23.78
N PRO A 13 -4.93 -7.15 -23.44
CA PRO A 13 -6.00 -6.81 -22.50
C PRO A 13 -7.38 -7.31 -22.95
N LEU A 14 -7.68 -7.21 -24.25
CA LEU A 14 -9.00 -7.51 -24.81
C LEU A 14 -9.32 -9.01 -24.79
N GLU A 15 -8.37 -9.89 -25.11
CA GLU A 15 -8.62 -11.34 -25.07
C GLU A 15 -8.87 -11.85 -23.64
N CYS A 16 -8.19 -11.26 -22.64
CA CYS A 16 -8.41 -11.57 -21.22
C CYS A 16 -9.82 -11.13 -20.78
N ILE A 17 -10.25 -9.95 -21.21
CA ILE A 17 -11.61 -9.44 -20.97
C ILE A 17 -12.65 -10.34 -21.63
N GLN A 18 -12.48 -10.68 -22.91
CA GLN A 18 -13.40 -11.55 -23.66
C GLN A 18 -13.45 -12.98 -23.09
N GLY A 19 -12.31 -13.53 -22.67
CA GLY A 19 -12.25 -14.84 -22.00
C GLY A 19 -13.03 -14.85 -20.67
N ALA A 20 -12.90 -13.79 -19.87
CA ALA A 20 -13.66 -13.64 -18.62
C ALA A 20 -15.16 -13.42 -18.89
N GLU A 21 -15.53 -12.59 -19.86
CA GLU A 21 -16.92 -12.38 -20.26
C GLU A 21 -17.56 -13.68 -20.77
N LYS A 22 -16.84 -14.45 -21.59
CA LYS A 22 -17.31 -15.77 -22.05
C LYS A 22 -17.55 -16.71 -20.88
N ALA A 23 -16.66 -16.74 -19.87
CA ALA A 23 -16.87 -17.56 -18.68
C ALA A 23 -18.14 -17.19 -17.90
N TYR A 24 -18.52 -15.90 -17.86
CA TYR A 24 -19.81 -15.47 -17.32
C TYR A 24 -20.98 -15.94 -18.20
N ARG A 25 -20.93 -15.70 -19.52
CA ARG A 25 -21.98 -16.11 -20.47
C ARG A 25 -22.20 -17.63 -20.53
N ASP A 26 -21.15 -18.41 -20.31
CA ASP A 26 -21.17 -19.87 -20.19
C ASP A 26 -21.69 -20.37 -18.82
N GLY A 27 -22.02 -19.47 -17.87
CA GLY A 27 -22.47 -19.83 -16.52
C GLY A 27 -21.38 -20.36 -15.58
N LYS A 28 -20.10 -20.20 -15.94
CA LYS A 28 -18.93 -20.77 -15.21
C LYS A 28 -18.40 -19.87 -14.10
N ALA A 29 -18.78 -18.60 -14.06
CA ALA A 29 -18.37 -17.63 -13.05
C ALA A 29 -19.48 -16.61 -12.77
N PRO A 30 -19.66 -16.16 -11.51
CA PRO A 30 -20.67 -15.16 -11.17
C PRO A 30 -20.25 -13.76 -11.63
N LEU A 31 -21.25 -12.91 -11.89
CA LEU A 31 -21.04 -11.57 -12.46
C LEU A 31 -20.05 -10.71 -11.67
N ASN A 32 -20.11 -10.74 -10.33
CA ASN A 32 -19.22 -9.94 -9.47
C ASN A 32 -17.73 -10.31 -9.62
N SER A 33 -17.42 -11.57 -9.92
CA SER A 33 -16.04 -12.02 -10.14
C SER A 33 -15.54 -11.59 -11.52
N VAL A 34 -16.39 -11.68 -12.54
CA VAL A 34 -16.04 -11.33 -13.92
C VAL A 34 -15.96 -9.81 -14.11
N GLU A 35 -16.95 -9.06 -13.62
CA GLU A 35 -16.88 -7.59 -13.56
C GLU A 35 -15.65 -7.12 -12.77
N GLY A 36 -15.42 -7.71 -11.60
CA GLY A 36 -14.28 -7.37 -10.76
C GLY A 36 -12.95 -7.57 -11.46
N PHE A 37 -12.78 -8.67 -12.21
CA PHE A 37 -11.60 -8.94 -13.03
C PHE A 37 -11.46 -7.96 -14.20
N ILE A 38 -12.53 -7.79 -15.00
CA ILE A 38 -12.53 -6.89 -16.16
C ILE A 38 -12.20 -5.45 -15.74
N ARG A 39 -12.75 -4.97 -14.61
CA ARG A 39 -12.46 -3.65 -14.05
C ARG A 39 -11.01 -3.44 -13.61
N GLN A 40 -10.24 -4.50 -13.31
CA GLN A 40 -8.80 -4.34 -13.06
C GLN A 40 -8.03 -4.08 -14.36
N ILE A 41 -8.47 -4.69 -15.48
CA ILE A 41 -7.84 -4.53 -16.79
C ILE A 41 -8.38 -3.27 -17.47
N LEU A 42 -9.64 -3.28 -17.91
CA LEU A 42 -10.27 -2.17 -18.65
C LEU A 42 -10.35 -0.87 -17.84
N GLY A 43 -10.49 -0.98 -16.52
CA GLY A 43 -10.50 0.15 -15.60
C GLY A 43 -9.07 0.52 -15.18
N TRP A 44 -8.56 -0.14 -14.15
CA TRP A 44 -7.33 0.30 -13.48
C TRP A 44 -6.07 0.28 -14.36
N ARG A 45 -5.83 -0.76 -15.16
CA ARG A 45 -4.62 -0.83 -16.01
C ARG A 45 -4.59 0.31 -17.03
N GLU A 46 -5.68 0.50 -17.77
CA GLU A 46 -5.77 1.57 -18.79
C GLU A 46 -5.80 2.97 -18.16
N PHE A 47 -6.47 3.13 -17.02
CA PHE A 47 -6.48 4.40 -16.27
C PHE A 47 -5.07 4.79 -15.79
N ILE A 48 -4.33 3.85 -15.19
CA ILE A 48 -2.95 4.07 -14.74
C ILE A 48 -2.03 4.42 -15.93
N HIS A 49 -2.19 3.74 -17.06
CA HIS A 49 -1.47 4.06 -18.30
C HIS A 49 -1.74 5.49 -18.77
N GLY A 50 -3.01 5.94 -18.73
CA GLY A 50 -3.38 7.32 -19.04
C GLY A 50 -2.78 8.34 -18.07
N ILE A 51 -2.78 8.06 -16.75
CA ILE A 51 -2.18 8.95 -15.73
C ILE A 51 -0.67 9.11 -15.97
N TYR A 52 0.04 8.04 -16.32
CA TYR A 52 1.47 8.10 -16.61
C TYR A 52 1.78 9.07 -17.75
N TRP A 53 1.16 8.88 -18.92
CA TRP A 53 1.41 9.73 -20.09
C TRP A 53 0.91 11.17 -19.92
N LEU A 54 -0.09 11.41 -19.06
CA LEU A 54 -0.60 12.75 -18.75
C LEU A 54 0.31 13.56 -17.82
N LYS A 55 1.15 12.91 -17.01
CA LYS A 55 1.83 13.56 -15.86
C LYS A 55 3.35 13.39 -15.84
N MET A 56 3.92 12.52 -16.66
CA MET A 56 5.38 12.36 -16.78
C MET A 56 6.00 13.45 -17.65
N PRO A 57 7.26 13.86 -17.37
CA PRO A 57 8.19 13.26 -16.39
C PRO A 57 8.01 13.72 -14.93
N GLU A 58 7.35 14.85 -14.68
CA GLU A 58 7.32 15.52 -13.37
C GLU A 58 6.69 14.66 -12.27
N TYR A 59 5.76 13.75 -12.63
CA TYR A 59 5.11 12.86 -11.68
C TYR A 59 6.08 11.94 -10.92
N ARG A 60 7.29 11.67 -11.43
CA ARG A 60 8.31 10.88 -10.71
C ARG A 60 8.85 11.61 -9.46
N GLU A 61 8.73 12.93 -9.41
CA GLU A 61 9.33 13.80 -8.40
C GLU A 61 8.35 14.19 -7.28
N VAL A 62 7.12 13.67 -7.28
CA VAL A 62 6.09 14.04 -6.31
C VAL A 62 6.39 13.50 -4.90
N ASN A 63 6.31 14.37 -3.90
CA ASN A 63 6.47 14.03 -2.48
C ASN A 63 5.60 14.92 -1.59
N PHE A 64 4.28 14.92 -1.83
CA PHE A 64 3.30 15.78 -1.14
C PHE A 64 3.33 15.68 0.39
N LEU A 65 3.71 14.52 0.94
CA LEU A 65 3.78 14.31 2.39
C LEU A 65 5.13 14.69 3.01
N GLY A 66 6.14 15.02 2.20
CA GLY A 66 7.49 15.34 2.68
C GLY A 66 8.19 14.16 3.33
N ALA A 67 8.02 12.95 2.79
CA ALA A 67 8.59 11.72 3.30
C ALA A 67 10.04 11.55 2.82
N ASP A 68 10.97 11.32 3.75
CA ASP A 68 12.43 11.30 3.51
C ASP A 68 13.14 10.10 4.15
N ARG A 69 12.43 9.22 4.87
CA ARG A 69 13.08 8.08 5.57
C ARG A 69 13.66 7.08 4.55
N PRO A 70 14.94 6.70 4.65
CA PRO A 70 15.53 5.69 3.77
C PRO A 70 14.89 4.33 4.01
N LEU A 71 14.73 3.52 2.95
CA LEU A 71 14.26 2.13 3.10
C LEU A 71 15.18 1.32 4.03
N PRO A 72 14.64 0.45 4.90
CA PRO A 72 15.45 -0.36 5.78
C PRO A 72 16.07 -1.51 4.98
N LYS A 73 17.26 -1.99 5.40
CA LYS A 73 17.97 -3.05 4.67
C LYS A 73 17.13 -4.34 4.55
N TRP A 74 16.36 -4.66 5.59
CA TRP A 74 15.49 -5.83 5.60
C TRP A 74 14.36 -5.78 4.56
N ALA A 75 14.10 -4.64 3.91
CA ALA A 75 13.16 -4.57 2.79
C ALA A 75 13.53 -5.54 1.64
N TYR A 76 14.81 -5.90 1.51
CA TYR A 76 15.28 -6.87 0.51
C TYR A 76 15.49 -8.29 1.06
N THR A 77 15.47 -8.51 2.37
CA THR A 77 15.72 -9.84 3.00
C THR A 77 14.49 -10.42 3.69
N GLY A 78 13.48 -9.61 4.01
CA GLY A 78 12.30 -10.03 4.77
C GLY A 78 12.56 -10.24 6.27
N GLU A 79 13.75 -9.90 6.77
CA GLU A 79 14.20 -10.05 8.16
C GLU A 79 13.57 -9.00 9.09
N THR A 80 12.25 -9.08 9.26
CA THR A 80 11.48 -8.25 10.19
C THR A 80 10.52 -9.09 11.01
N GLU A 81 10.35 -8.74 12.29
CA GLU A 81 9.45 -9.45 13.20
C GLU A 81 7.96 -9.22 12.88
N MET A 82 7.67 -8.24 12.02
CA MET A 82 6.33 -8.01 11.46
C MET A 82 5.99 -9.12 10.46
N ARG A 83 5.47 -10.25 10.94
CA ARG A 83 5.17 -11.44 10.13
C ARG A 83 4.37 -11.18 8.85
N CYS A 84 3.45 -10.23 8.81
CA CYS A 84 2.75 -9.86 7.56
C CYS A 84 3.70 -9.21 6.54
N VAL A 85 4.55 -8.27 6.96
CA VAL A 85 5.53 -7.58 6.12
C VAL A 85 6.62 -8.54 5.67
N SER A 86 7.16 -9.35 6.58
CA SER A 86 8.14 -10.39 6.28
C SER A 86 7.63 -11.38 5.22
N GLN A 87 6.42 -11.92 5.38
CA GLN A 87 5.84 -12.86 4.42
C GLN A 87 5.50 -12.21 3.08
N ALA A 88 5.13 -10.92 3.07
CA ALA A 88 4.95 -10.19 1.83
C ALA A 88 6.29 -9.97 1.09
N ILE A 89 7.37 -9.59 1.80
CA ILE A 89 8.70 -9.46 1.18
C ILE A 89 9.22 -10.80 0.64
N HIS A 90 9.09 -11.90 1.37
CA HIS A 90 9.48 -13.22 0.86
C HIS A 90 8.72 -13.59 -0.43
N GLY A 91 7.42 -13.25 -0.54
CA GLY A 91 6.70 -13.40 -1.82
C GLY A 91 7.31 -12.60 -2.98
N ALA A 92 7.83 -11.39 -2.72
CA ALA A 92 8.56 -10.61 -3.70
C ALA A 92 9.96 -11.18 -4.01
N VAL A 93 10.70 -11.63 -3.00
CA VAL A 93 12.06 -12.18 -3.16
C VAL A 93 12.03 -13.55 -3.87
N ASP A 94 11.21 -14.47 -3.38
CA ASP A 94 11.22 -15.88 -3.81
C ASP A 94 10.46 -16.11 -5.12
N HIS A 95 9.52 -15.22 -5.46
CA HIS A 95 8.59 -15.40 -6.60
C HIS A 95 8.45 -14.16 -7.49
N ALA A 96 9.08 -13.04 -7.15
CA ALA A 96 8.89 -11.74 -7.82
C ALA A 96 7.40 -11.39 -8.01
N TYR A 97 6.57 -11.79 -7.04
CA TYR A 97 5.12 -11.64 -7.07
C TYR A 97 4.48 -11.52 -5.69
N ASN A 98 3.68 -10.46 -5.55
CA ASN A 98 2.62 -10.37 -4.56
C ASN A 98 1.31 -9.98 -5.25
N HIS A 99 0.19 -10.43 -4.70
CA HIS A 99 -1.13 -9.97 -5.16
C HIS A 99 -1.41 -8.55 -4.67
N HIS A 100 -2.33 -7.85 -5.34
CA HIS A 100 -2.53 -6.40 -5.18
C HIS A 100 -2.67 -5.91 -3.73
N ILE A 101 -3.40 -6.63 -2.86
CA ILE A 101 -3.62 -6.19 -1.47
C ILE A 101 -2.37 -6.33 -0.58
N GLN A 102 -1.45 -7.24 -0.88
CA GLN A 102 -0.15 -7.33 -0.19
C GLN A 102 0.73 -6.13 -0.57
N ARG A 103 0.77 -5.79 -1.85
CA ARG A 103 1.45 -4.57 -2.34
C ARG A 103 0.84 -3.32 -1.70
N LEU A 104 -0.48 -3.13 -1.78
CA LEU A 104 -1.13 -1.92 -1.30
C LEU A 104 -1.19 -1.83 0.25
N MET A 105 -1.77 -2.83 0.91
CA MET A 105 -2.22 -2.71 2.31
C MET A 105 -1.28 -3.34 3.34
N VAL A 106 -0.27 -4.11 2.91
CA VAL A 106 0.77 -4.65 3.80
C VAL A 106 2.05 -3.83 3.62
N LEU A 107 2.73 -3.97 2.47
CA LEU A 107 4.01 -3.30 2.20
C LEU A 107 3.81 -1.79 1.99
N GLY A 108 2.92 -1.42 1.09
CA GLY A 108 2.62 -0.04 0.74
C GLY A 108 2.14 0.79 1.93
N ASN A 109 1.17 0.27 2.68
CA ASN A 109 0.70 0.85 3.94
C ASN A 109 1.82 0.96 4.99
N TYR A 110 2.72 -0.03 5.10
CA TYR A 110 3.89 0.10 5.97
C TYR A 110 4.80 1.27 5.54
N PHE A 111 5.13 1.36 4.25
CA PHE A 111 6.00 2.42 3.72
C PHE A 111 5.37 3.82 3.84
N LEU A 112 4.05 3.93 3.58
CA LEU A 112 3.25 5.14 3.78
C LEU A 112 3.26 5.59 5.24
N LEU A 113 2.97 4.68 6.18
CA LEU A 113 2.88 5.01 7.60
C LEU A 113 4.24 5.30 8.26
N GLY A 114 5.33 4.73 7.73
CA GLY A 114 6.69 4.97 8.20
C GLY A 114 7.35 6.24 7.66
N GLY A 115 6.72 6.91 6.68
CA GLY A 115 7.26 8.12 6.04
C GLY A 115 8.47 7.86 5.16
N TYR A 116 8.50 6.72 4.46
CA TYR A 116 9.62 6.34 3.60
C TYR A 116 9.66 7.11 2.28
N GLU A 117 10.87 7.45 1.82
CA GLU A 117 11.10 8.27 0.63
C GLU A 117 10.41 7.67 -0.61
N PRO A 118 9.55 8.41 -1.32
CA PRO A 118 8.80 7.87 -2.46
C PRO A 118 9.66 7.33 -3.59
N LYS A 119 10.85 7.90 -3.82
CA LYS A 119 11.80 7.42 -4.85
C LYS A 119 12.42 6.07 -4.47
N ALA A 120 12.89 5.91 -3.23
CA ALA A 120 13.39 4.64 -2.73
C ALA A 120 12.31 3.55 -2.79
N VAL A 121 11.08 3.85 -2.36
CA VAL A 121 9.96 2.91 -2.41
C VAL A 121 9.59 2.55 -3.86
N LEU A 122 9.46 3.52 -4.77
CA LEU A 122 9.22 3.28 -6.19
C LEU A 122 10.30 2.37 -6.78
N ARG A 123 11.58 2.65 -6.51
CA ARG A 123 12.70 1.84 -6.95
C ARG A 123 12.56 0.39 -6.48
N TRP A 124 12.24 0.16 -5.20
CA TRP A 124 12.01 -1.19 -4.66
C TRP A 124 10.85 -1.90 -5.36
N TYR A 125 9.72 -1.24 -5.59
CA TYR A 125 8.60 -1.82 -6.36
C TYR A 125 8.96 -2.13 -7.81
N THR A 126 9.85 -1.34 -8.43
CA THR A 126 10.32 -1.61 -9.79
C THR A 126 11.33 -2.76 -9.85
N GLU A 127 12.20 -2.90 -8.83
CA GLU A 127 13.20 -3.96 -8.75
C GLU A 127 12.61 -5.35 -8.43
N MET A 128 11.51 -5.41 -7.66
CA MET A 128 11.06 -6.64 -6.99
C MET A 128 9.88 -7.41 -7.64
N TYR A 129 9.33 -6.95 -8.78
CA TYR A 129 8.15 -7.60 -9.40
C TYR A 129 8.30 -7.87 -10.90
N LEU A 130 7.93 -9.08 -11.35
CA LEU A 130 7.96 -9.48 -12.77
C LEU A 130 7.04 -8.67 -13.71
N ASP A 131 6.05 -7.98 -13.16
CA ASP A 131 5.13 -7.12 -13.91
C ASP A 131 5.48 -5.62 -13.85
N ALA A 132 6.66 -5.28 -13.31
CA ALA A 132 7.13 -3.91 -13.15
C ALA A 132 7.61 -3.26 -14.46
N TYR A 133 6.87 -2.24 -14.88
CA TYR A 133 7.29 -1.26 -15.87
C TYR A 133 6.97 0.13 -15.35
N ASP A 134 7.74 1.14 -15.75
CA ASP A 134 7.57 2.51 -15.28
C ASP A 134 6.11 3.00 -15.42
N TRP A 135 5.47 2.73 -16.57
CA TRP A 135 4.10 3.21 -16.83
C TRP A 135 3.06 2.68 -15.86
N VAL A 136 3.26 1.47 -15.31
CA VAL A 136 2.34 0.85 -14.35
C VAL A 136 2.79 1.08 -12.91
N MET A 137 4.10 1.09 -12.62
CA MET A 137 4.61 1.24 -11.26
C MET A 137 4.60 2.69 -10.78
N VAL A 138 4.98 3.67 -11.62
CA VAL A 138 5.06 5.08 -11.21
C VAL A 138 3.72 5.61 -10.65
N PRO A 139 2.56 5.46 -11.32
CA PRO A 139 1.30 5.98 -10.78
C PRO A 139 0.74 5.13 -9.64
N ASN A 140 0.92 3.81 -9.66
CA ASN A 140 0.48 2.95 -8.56
C ASN A 140 1.25 3.22 -7.27
N VAL A 141 2.58 3.34 -7.32
CA VAL A 141 3.38 3.55 -6.12
C VAL A 141 3.23 4.98 -5.59
N LEU A 142 3.45 5.99 -6.44
CA LEU A 142 3.45 7.37 -5.97
C LEU A 142 2.04 7.88 -5.67
N GLY A 143 1.05 7.59 -6.52
CA GLY A 143 -0.34 8.01 -6.32
C GLY A 143 -1.11 7.11 -5.37
N MET A 144 -1.33 5.84 -5.75
CA MET A 144 -2.23 4.96 -5.00
C MET A 144 -1.65 4.50 -3.65
N ILE A 145 -0.40 4.05 -3.63
CA ILE A 145 0.22 3.47 -2.44
C ILE A 145 0.66 4.55 -1.45
N LEU A 146 1.43 5.54 -1.91
CA LEU A 146 2.09 6.53 -1.03
C LEU A 146 1.35 7.86 -0.89
N PHE A 147 0.32 8.13 -1.70
CA PHE A 147 -0.39 9.42 -1.71
C PHE A 147 0.58 10.62 -1.93
N ALA A 148 1.73 10.36 -2.56
CA ALA A 148 2.80 11.33 -2.79
C ALA A 148 2.41 12.37 -3.85
N ASP A 149 1.37 12.11 -4.65
CA ASP A 149 0.76 13.05 -5.59
C ASP A 149 -0.29 13.99 -4.96
N GLY A 150 -0.54 13.88 -3.65
CA GLY A 150 -1.56 14.67 -2.93
C GLY A 150 -3.01 14.24 -3.18
N GLY A 151 -3.22 13.09 -3.81
CA GLY A 151 -4.53 12.53 -4.12
C GLY A 151 -5.07 12.93 -5.48
N PHE A 152 -4.21 13.07 -6.49
CA PHE A 152 -4.58 13.46 -7.86
C PHE A 152 -5.65 12.53 -8.46
N PHE A 153 -5.56 11.22 -8.20
CA PHE A 153 -6.62 10.25 -8.52
C PHE A 153 -7.11 9.44 -7.31
N ALA A 154 -6.25 9.19 -6.32
CA ALA A 154 -6.63 8.50 -5.09
C ALA A 154 -7.15 9.52 -4.06
N THR A 155 -8.46 9.68 -3.90
CA THR A 155 -9.05 10.73 -3.02
C THR A 155 -8.80 10.56 -1.50
N LYS A 156 -8.09 9.50 -1.08
CA LYS A 156 -7.62 9.27 0.29
C LYS A 156 -6.35 8.40 0.27
N PRO A 157 -5.45 8.55 1.26
CA PRO A 157 -4.36 7.61 1.46
C PRO A 157 -4.90 6.25 1.92
N TYR A 158 -4.25 5.15 1.52
CA TYR A 158 -4.57 3.79 1.94
C TYR A 158 -3.90 3.42 3.29
N ALA A 159 -3.96 4.34 4.25
CA ALA A 159 -3.44 4.18 5.60
C ALA A 159 -4.39 3.31 6.46
N ALA A 160 -3.88 2.25 7.08
CA ALA A 160 -4.65 1.37 7.97
C ALA A 160 -3.82 0.79 9.12
N GLY A 161 -4.40 0.80 10.33
CA GLY A 161 -3.75 0.28 11.54
C GLY A 161 -3.90 -1.23 11.74
N ALA A 162 -3.41 -1.72 12.89
CA ALA A 162 -3.31 -3.15 13.22
C ALA A 162 -4.62 -3.95 13.04
N ALA A 163 -5.77 -3.36 13.36
CA ALA A 163 -7.09 -4.00 13.20
C ALA A 163 -7.45 -4.35 11.74
N TYR A 164 -6.88 -3.66 10.75
CA TYR A 164 -7.03 -4.06 9.34
C TYR A 164 -6.22 -5.32 9.05
N GLN A 165 -4.97 -5.39 9.53
CA GLN A 165 -4.07 -6.52 9.33
C GLN A 165 -4.63 -7.80 9.97
N ASP A 166 -5.22 -7.67 11.16
CA ASP A 166 -5.91 -8.77 11.88
C ASP A 166 -7.16 -9.26 11.16
N LYS A 167 -7.97 -8.34 10.59
CA LYS A 167 -9.23 -8.68 9.94
C LYS A 167 -9.06 -9.26 8.53
N MET A 168 -8.07 -8.78 7.78
CA MET A 168 -7.93 -9.07 6.33
C MET A 168 -6.84 -10.09 6.01
N GLY A 169 -6.02 -10.48 6.98
CA GLY A 169 -4.96 -11.49 6.83
C GLY A 169 -5.03 -12.56 7.91
N ASN A 170 -4.20 -13.60 7.76
CA ASN A 170 -4.05 -14.69 8.73
C ASN A 170 -2.69 -14.65 9.46
N HIS A 171 -1.88 -13.62 9.23
CA HIS A 171 -0.51 -13.52 9.77
C HIS A 171 -0.48 -13.24 11.27
N CYS A 172 -1.43 -12.47 11.80
CA CYS A 172 -1.45 -12.02 13.19
C CYS A 172 -1.49 -13.18 14.21
N ALA A 173 -2.18 -14.27 13.88
CA ALA A 173 -2.30 -15.45 14.76
C ALA A 173 -0.97 -16.18 15.05
N SER A 174 0.12 -15.86 14.37
CA SER A 174 1.47 -16.38 14.67
C SER A 174 2.54 -15.29 14.60
N CYS A 175 2.14 -14.03 14.76
CA CYS A 175 3.05 -12.88 14.85
C CYS A 175 3.52 -12.73 16.31
N ARG A 176 4.74 -12.24 16.56
CA ARG A 176 5.13 -11.87 17.94
C ARG A 176 4.31 -10.70 18.47
N PHE A 177 3.74 -9.89 17.57
CA PHE A 177 2.96 -8.72 17.90
C PHE A 177 1.45 -9.02 17.89
N ASP A 178 0.78 -8.65 18.97
CA ASP A 178 -0.67 -8.68 19.13
C ASP A 178 -1.30 -7.42 18.50
N PRO A 179 -2.24 -7.56 17.54
CA PRO A 179 -2.93 -6.43 16.93
C PRO A 179 -3.99 -5.76 17.83
N LYS A 180 -4.35 -6.38 18.96
CA LYS A 180 -5.32 -5.88 19.94
C LYS A 180 -4.66 -5.06 21.05
N LYS A 181 -3.37 -5.31 21.34
CA LYS A 181 -2.57 -4.48 22.25
C LYS A 181 -2.31 -3.11 21.62
N LYS A 182 -2.55 -2.06 22.41
CA LYS A 182 -2.32 -0.67 21.99
C LYS A 182 -0.91 -0.17 22.32
N ASP A 183 -0.24 -0.81 23.27
CA ASP A 183 1.02 -0.44 23.91
C ASP A 183 1.78 -1.68 24.46
N GLY A 184 2.95 -1.45 25.03
CA GLY A 184 3.88 -2.52 25.43
C GLY A 184 4.75 -3.04 24.28
N PRO A 185 5.73 -3.92 24.58
CA PRO A 185 6.69 -4.45 23.60
C PRO A 185 6.05 -5.36 22.54
N ASP A 186 4.89 -5.97 22.84
CA ASP A 186 4.18 -6.87 21.93
C ASP A 186 3.07 -6.16 21.14
N ALA A 187 2.89 -4.85 21.25
CA ALA A 187 1.87 -4.16 20.45
C ALA A 187 2.26 -4.12 18.96
N CYS A 188 1.29 -4.41 18.08
CA CYS A 188 1.49 -4.31 16.65
C CYS A 188 1.92 -2.88 16.24
N PRO A 189 3.08 -2.71 15.58
CA PRO A 189 3.60 -1.38 15.19
C PRO A 189 2.62 -0.56 14.35
N PHE A 190 1.80 -1.22 13.51
CA PHE A 190 0.74 -0.57 12.74
C PHE A 190 -0.25 0.23 13.61
N HIS A 191 -0.41 -0.05 14.91
CA HIS A 191 -1.25 0.76 15.79
C HIS A 191 -0.63 2.15 16.05
N SER A 192 0.64 2.22 16.49
CA SER A 192 1.31 3.49 16.76
C SER A 192 1.64 4.24 15.47
N LEU A 193 2.09 3.54 14.43
CA LEU A 193 2.39 4.13 13.11
C LEU A 193 1.15 4.79 12.48
N TYR A 194 -0.02 4.13 12.53
CA TYR A 194 -1.27 4.67 12.00
C TYR A 194 -1.69 5.98 12.66
N TRP A 195 -1.69 6.03 14.00
CA TRP A 195 -2.06 7.24 14.73
C TRP A 195 -0.99 8.33 14.62
N ASN A 196 0.29 7.97 14.57
CA ASN A 196 1.38 8.91 14.31
C ASN A 196 1.21 9.60 12.95
N PHE A 197 0.94 8.84 11.89
CA PHE A 197 0.69 9.35 10.54
C PHE A 197 -0.46 10.39 10.51
N PHE A 198 -1.61 10.07 11.10
CA PHE A 198 -2.72 11.04 11.19
C PHE A 198 -2.38 12.25 12.08
N GLY A 199 -1.59 12.06 13.13
CA GLY A 199 -1.12 13.14 13.99
C GLY A 199 -0.04 14.04 13.38
N GLN A 200 0.76 13.53 12.44
CA GLN A 200 1.79 14.26 11.69
C GLN A 200 1.15 15.10 10.57
N HIS A 201 0.22 14.51 9.83
CA HIS A 201 -0.43 15.14 8.67
C HIS A 201 -1.81 15.76 8.99
N ALA A 202 -2.15 15.95 10.28
CA ALA A 202 -3.44 16.48 10.75
C ALA A 202 -3.89 17.75 10.01
N LYS A 203 -2.97 18.70 9.79
CA LYS A 203 -3.24 19.96 9.05
C LYS A 203 -3.69 19.74 7.60
N LEU A 204 -3.13 18.74 6.93
CA LEU A 204 -3.48 18.39 5.54
C LEU A 204 -4.80 17.61 5.50
N PHE A 205 -4.94 16.62 6.35
CA PHE A 205 -6.06 15.67 6.30
C PHE A 205 -7.33 16.12 7.02
N GLY A 206 -7.26 17.10 7.91
CA GLY A 206 -8.43 17.60 8.67
C GLY A 206 -9.56 18.15 7.79
N LYS A 207 -9.24 18.63 6.57
CA LYS A 207 -10.20 19.11 5.57
C LYS A 207 -10.68 18.03 4.58
N ASN A 208 -10.06 16.85 4.53
CA ASN A 208 -10.45 15.81 3.58
C ASN A 208 -11.71 15.07 4.09
N PRO A 209 -12.83 15.06 3.34
CA PRO A 209 -14.11 14.53 3.81
C PRO A 209 -14.10 13.01 4.07
N ARG A 210 -13.15 12.26 3.50
CA ARG A 210 -13.07 10.79 3.65
C ARG A 210 -12.26 10.35 4.86
N ILE A 211 -11.40 11.21 5.41
CA ILE A 211 -10.43 10.86 6.47
C ILE A 211 -10.34 11.87 7.62
N GLY A 212 -10.93 13.06 7.51
CA GLY A 212 -10.92 14.08 8.56
C GLY A 212 -11.52 13.61 9.89
N MET A 213 -12.36 12.58 9.87
CA MET A 213 -12.82 11.92 11.10
C MET A 213 -11.67 11.25 11.88
N MET A 214 -10.66 10.68 11.21
CA MET A 214 -9.50 10.09 11.88
C MET A 214 -8.63 11.16 12.53
N VAL A 215 -8.49 12.34 11.90
CA VAL A 215 -7.85 13.51 12.50
C VAL A 215 -8.63 13.97 13.75
N LYS A 216 -9.96 14.09 13.67
CA LYS A 216 -10.81 14.42 14.83
C LYS A 216 -10.73 13.39 15.97
N ILE A 217 -10.53 12.11 15.67
CA ILE A 217 -10.32 11.07 16.70
C ILE A 217 -8.93 11.23 17.32
N TRP A 218 -7.90 11.52 16.52
CA TRP A 218 -6.55 11.81 17.01
C TRP A 218 -6.53 13.03 17.93
N GLU A 219 -7.12 14.15 17.51
CA GLU A 219 -7.15 15.42 18.27
C GLU A 219 -7.86 15.30 19.62
N LYS A 220 -8.82 14.38 19.75
CA LYS A 220 -9.53 14.07 21.00
C LYS A 220 -8.74 13.21 21.99
N LYS A 221 -7.61 12.62 21.58
CA LYS A 221 -6.76 11.84 22.49
C LYS A 221 -6.08 12.78 23.51
N PRO A 222 -5.95 12.41 24.79
CA PRO A 222 -5.18 13.18 25.76
C PRO A 222 -3.75 13.45 25.26
N SER A 223 -3.21 14.63 25.54
CA SER A 223 -1.87 15.03 25.09
C SER A 223 -0.76 14.06 25.51
N ALA A 224 -0.93 13.38 26.65
CA ALA A 224 -0.04 12.31 27.11
C ALA A 224 -0.08 11.09 26.16
N GLU A 225 -1.28 10.60 25.79
CA GLU A 225 -1.46 9.50 24.83
C GLU A 225 -0.89 9.87 23.45
N GLN A 226 -1.14 11.10 22.98
CA GLN A 226 -0.58 11.60 21.72
C GLN A 226 0.96 11.58 21.73
N LYS A 227 1.58 12.08 22.80
CA LYS A 227 3.04 12.08 22.96
C LYS A 227 3.60 10.65 22.97
N GLU A 228 2.95 9.76 23.72
CA GLU A 228 3.39 8.38 23.89
C GLU A 228 3.28 7.57 22.58
N ILE A 229 2.19 7.75 21.82
CA ILE A 229 2.03 7.15 20.48
C ILE A 229 3.15 7.59 19.53
N ARG A 230 3.44 8.90 19.47
CA ARG A 230 4.54 9.44 18.64
C ARG A 230 5.89 8.85 19.06
N GLN A 231 6.17 8.79 20.36
CA GLN A 231 7.39 8.18 20.90
C GLN A 231 7.48 6.66 20.64
N ARG A 232 6.36 5.94 20.59
CA ARG A 232 6.32 4.51 20.22
C ARG A 232 6.53 4.30 18.73
N ALA A 233 5.91 5.11 17.87
CA ALA A 233 6.13 5.08 16.43
C ALA A 233 7.59 5.38 16.07
N GLN A 234 8.15 6.46 16.63
CA GLN A 234 9.55 6.85 16.37
C GLN A 234 10.54 5.80 16.88
N ARG A 235 10.42 5.32 18.13
CA ARG A 235 11.30 4.24 18.66
C ARG A 235 11.24 2.96 17.84
N PHE A 236 10.07 2.63 17.27
CA PHE A 236 9.97 1.49 16.37
C PHE A 236 10.75 1.74 15.07
N LEU A 237 10.50 2.88 14.42
CA LEU A 237 11.11 3.23 13.13
C LEU A 237 12.62 3.47 13.19
N ASP A 238 13.15 3.90 14.33
CA ASP A 238 14.59 4.11 14.54
C ASP A 238 15.35 2.82 14.89
N ALA A 239 14.62 1.72 15.11
CA ALA A 239 15.16 0.38 15.36
C ALA A 239 15.02 -0.56 14.12
N GLN A 240 14.75 -0.02 12.93
CA GLN A 240 14.57 -0.76 11.67
C GLN A 240 15.82 -0.78 10.77
#